data_AF-A0A0P9K075-F1
#
_entry.id   AF-A0A0P9K075-F1
#
_cell.length_a   1.000
_cell.length_b   1.000
_cell.length_c   1.000
_cell.angle_alpha   90.00
_cell.angle_beta   90.00
_cell.angle_gamma   90.00
#
_symmetry.space_group_name_H-M   'P 1'
#
loop_
_entity.id
_entity.type
_entity.pdbx_description
1 polymer ?
#
loop_
_entity_poly.entity_id
_entity_poly.type
_entity_poly.pdbx_seq_one_letter_code
_entity_poly.pdbx_strand_id
1 'polypeptide(L)'
;MQFAAEYLIACLLMGAAIGMDVALVTALYSTKLTCRKTRTKWITGVVGSHTLLPMCGYLLSFYGIKWLPWLTPLLGVVAIGFIAVYLYHEIFADDETDALVATISWSLIVAVSWDALWSGPAKSAQVVEWQTVFVWTSFLVVGAVVYLFTLAGLKVGKRLACRQNNTPFVWLWLQYAAIGYFGLLALMRYTFALDVPDWQIFALSAIIIRIVLVKQRPLFSTALS
;
A
#
# COMPACT_ATOMS: atom_id res chain seq x y z
N MET A 1 -16.20 -26.92 -18.26
CA MET A 1 -16.86 -25.92 -17.38
C MET A 1 -16.24 -25.87 -15.99
N GLN A 2 -15.89 -27.03 -15.40
CA GLN A 2 -15.28 -27.11 -14.06
C GLN A 2 -13.98 -26.30 -13.92
N PHE A 3 -12.99 -26.51 -14.80
CA PHE A 3 -11.73 -25.74 -14.77
C PHE A 3 -11.93 -24.22 -14.89
N ALA A 4 -12.85 -23.76 -15.73
CA ALA A 4 -13.10 -22.33 -15.91
C ALA A 4 -13.68 -21.68 -14.64
N ALA A 5 -14.57 -22.40 -13.93
CA ALA A 5 -15.13 -21.93 -12.67
C ALA A 5 -14.07 -21.94 -11.55
N GLU A 6 -13.28 -23.00 -11.43
CA GLU A 6 -12.19 -23.11 -10.45
C GLU A 6 -11.12 -22.02 -10.68
N TYR A 7 -10.74 -21.79 -11.93
CA TYR A 7 -9.86 -20.71 -12.35
C TYR A 7 -10.41 -19.34 -11.93
N LEU A 8 -11.67 -19.04 -12.26
CA LEU A 8 -12.31 -17.76 -11.93
C LEU A 8 -12.38 -17.55 -10.41
N ILE A 9 -12.85 -18.56 -9.66
CA ILE A 9 -12.94 -18.49 -8.20
C ILE A 9 -11.56 -18.25 -7.59
N ALA A 10 -10.54 -18.97 -8.03
CA ALA A 10 -9.16 -18.80 -7.57
C ALA A 10 -8.64 -17.38 -7.82
N CYS A 11 -8.91 -16.80 -8.99
CA CYS A 11 -8.51 -15.43 -9.32
C CYS A 11 -9.30 -14.39 -8.52
N LEU A 12 -10.61 -14.59 -8.35
CA LEU A 12 -11.48 -13.70 -7.60
C LEU A 12 -11.11 -13.66 -6.12
N LEU A 13 -10.84 -14.81 -5.49
CA LEU A 13 -10.43 -14.89 -4.09
C LEU A 13 -9.10 -14.20 -3.85
N MET A 14 -8.11 -14.45 -4.70
CA MET A 14 -6.80 -13.78 -4.60
C MET A 14 -6.93 -12.27 -4.83
N GLY A 15 -7.66 -11.86 -5.86
CA GLY A 15 -7.90 -10.45 -6.16
C GLY A 15 -8.69 -9.73 -5.06
N ALA A 16 -9.61 -10.42 -4.38
CA ALA A 16 -10.34 -9.88 -3.24
C ALA A 16 -9.43 -9.73 -2.02
N ALA A 17 -8.55 -10.71 -1.75
CA ALA A 17 -7.59 -10.63 -0.66
C ALA A 17 -6.66 -9.40 -0.82
N ILE A 18 -6.01 -9.28 -1.99
CA ILE A 18 -5.13 -8.14 -2.30
C ILE A 18 -5.93 -6.83 -2.40
N GLY A 19 -7.10 -6.88 -3.02
CA GLY A 19 -7.96 -5.72 -3.23
C GLY A 19 -8.49 -5.11 -1.93
N MET A 20 -8.70 -5.91 -0.88
CA MET A 20 -9.19 -5.42 0.40
C MET A 20 -8.22 -4.43 1.05
N ASP A 21 -6.92 -4.74 1.03
CA ASP A 21 -5.87 -3.86 1.56
C ASP A 21 -5.84 -2.53 0.80
N VAL A 22 -5.89 -2.62 -0.53
CA VAL A 22 -5.99 -1.47 -1.43
C VAL A 22 -7.24 -0.63 -1.16
N ALA A 23 -8.39 -1.27 -0.92
CA ALA A 23 -9.64 -0.58 -0.65
C ALA A 23 -9.56 0.22 0.66
N LEU A 24 -8.97 -0.37 1.70
CA LEU A 24 -8.80 0.28 3.00
C LEU A 24 -7.90 1.50 2.88
N VAL A 25 -6.72 1.34 2.26
CA VAL A 25 -5.80 2.48 2.10
C VAL A 25 -6.42 3.54 1.17
N THR A 26 -7.07 3.15 0.08
CA THR A 26 -7.75 4.11 -0.81
C THR A 26 -8.87 4.88 -0.10
N ALA A 27 -9.59 4.25 0.83
CA ALA A 27 -10.59 4.93 1.65
C ALA A 27 -9.96 5.99 2.55
N LEU A 28 -8.82 5.68 3.20
CA LEU A 28 -8.08 6.64 4.04
C LEU A 28 -7.56 7.83 3.24
N TYR A 29 -7.12 7.62 1.99
CA TYR A 29 -6.61 8.68 1.11
C TYR A 29 -7.67 9.42 0.31
N SER A 30 -8.93 9.04 0.43
CA SER A 30 -10.03 9.57 -0.39
C SER A 30 -10.19 11.09 -0.33
N THR A 31 -9.84 11.72 0.80
CA THR A 31 -9.86 13.18 1.02
C THR A 31 -8.75 13.90 0.24
N LYS A 32 -7.61 13.24 0.02
CA LYS A 32 -6.51 13.77 -0.81
C LYS A 32 -6.72 13.50 -2.31
N LEU A 33 -7.69 12.64 -2.66
CA LEU A 33 -8.05 12.22 -4.02
C LEU A 33 -9.17 13.08 -4.66
N THR A 34 -9.12 14.40 -4.45
CA THR A 34 -10.13 15.36 -4.95
C THR A 34 -9.93 15.66 -6.44
N CYS A 35 -8.70 15.99 -6.84
CA CYS A 35 -8.35 16.31 -8.22
C CYS A 35 -8.37 15.06 -9.12
N ARG A 36 -8.89 15.21 -10.35
CA ARG A 36 -8.93 14.12 -11.35
C ARG A 36 -7.53 13.58 -11.67
N LYS A 37 -6.52 14.45 -11.78
CA LYS A 37 -5.12 14.03 -12.07
C LYS A 37 -4.57 13.15 -10.96
N THR A 38 -4.67 13.60 -9.72
CA THR A 38 -4.23 12.88 -8.50
C THR A 38 -4.96 11.55 -8.34
N ARG A 39 -6.28 11.56 -8.57
CA ARG A 39 -7.10 10.36 -8.53
C ARG A 39 -6.70 9.34 -9.58
N THR A 40 -6.53 9.77 -10.83
CA THR A 40 -6.09 8.86 -11.90
C THR A 40 -4.71 8.29 -11.56
N LYS A 41 -3.75 9.12 -11.15
CA LYS A 41 -2.39 8.67 -10.77
C LYS A 41 -2.42 7.60 -9.67
N TRP A 42 -3.22 7.83 -8.61
CA TRP A 42 -3.39 6.85 -7.53
C TRP A 42 -3.98 5.54 -8.03
N ILE A 43 -5.13 5.60 -8.71
CA ILE A 43 -5.84 4.40 -9.17
C ILE A 43 -4.94 3.62 -10.13
N THR A 44 -4.34 4.27 -11.13
CA THR A 44 -3.46 3.58 -12.08
C THR A 44 -2.22 3.02 -11.41
N GLY A 45 -1.62 3.77 -10.48
CA GLY A 45 -0.40 3.34 -9.82
C GLY A 45 -0.65 2.20 -8.85
N VAL A 46 -1.67 2.27 -7.99
CA VAL A 46 -2.01 1.24 -7.01
C VAL A 46 -2.55 -0.02 -7.70
N VAL A 47 -3.45 0.10 -8.66
CA VAL A 47 -3.93 -1.06 -9.43
C VAL A 47 -2.80 -1.68 -10.25
N GLY A 48 -1.98 -0.85 -10.90
CA GLY A 48 -0.84 -1.34 -11.69
C GLY A 48 0.18 -2.08 -10.82
N SER A 49 0.58 -1.51 -9.69
CA SER A 49 1.51 -2.15 -8.75
C SER A 49 0.93 -3.41 -8.11
N HIS A 50 -0.34 -3.42 -7.70
CA HIS A 50 -1.00 -4.63 -7.16
C HIS A 50 -1.42 -5.65 -8.23
N THR A 51 -1.10 -5.39 -9.50
CA THR A 51 -1.17 -6.38 -10.59
C THR A 51 0.22 -6.88 -10.93
N LEU A 52 1.19 -5.97 -11.07
CA LEU A 52 2.55 -6.25 -11.51
C LEU A 52 3.43 -6.79 -10.40
N LEU A 53 3.31 -6.34 -9.15
CA LEU A 53 4.11 -6.85 -8.04
C LEU A 53 3.78 -8.31 -7.71
N PRO A 54 2.51 -8.77 -7.66
CA PRO A 54 2.22 -10.20 -7.58
C PRO A 54 2.84 -11.01 -8.73
N MET A 55 2.83 -10.46 -9.94
CA MET A 55 3.43 -11.08 -11.13
C MET A 55 4.97 -11.17 -11.02
N CYS A 56 5.62 -10.09 -10.59
CA CYS A 56 7.04 -10.06 -10.27
C CYS A 56 7.38 -11.03 -9.14
N GLY A 57 6.58 -11.06 -8.08
CA GLY A 57 6.75 -11.97 -6.95
C GLY A 57 6.57 -13.42 -7.36
N TYR A 58 5.64 -13.73 -8.27
CA TYR A 58 5.47 -15.04 -8.87
C TYR A 58 6.73 -15.44 -9.64
N LEU A 59 7.24 -14.57 -10.52
CA LEU A 59 8.47 -14.81 -11.27
C LEU A 59 9.67 -14.98 -10.34
N LEU A 60 9.80 -14.12 -9.33
CA LEU A 60 10.82 -14.23 -8.31
C LEU A 60 10.65 -15.50 -7.50
N SER A 61 9.46 -15.99 -7.19
CA SER A 61 9.28 -17.24 -6.43
C SER A 61 9.57 -18.47 -7.27
N PHE A 62 9.07 -18.46 -8.51
CA PHE A 62 9.21 -19.53 -9.48
C PHE A 62 10.67 -19.68 -9.94
N TYR A 63 11.40 -18.56 -10.15
CA TYR A 63 12.79 -18.56 -10.64
C TYR A 63 13.84 -18.20 -9.58
N GLY A 64 13.51 -17.45 -8.53
CA GLY A 64 14.47 -16.71 -7.70
C GLY A 64 14.50 -17.01 -6.19
N ILE A 65 13.38 -17.28 -5.51
CA ILE A 65 13.35 -17.56 -4.05
C ILE A 65 14.06 -18.88 -3.76
N LYS A 66 14.12 -19.79 -4.74
CA LYS A 66 14.96 -20.99 -4.68
C LYS A 66 16.47 -20.70 -4.75
N TRP A 67 16.90 -19.52 -5.20
CA TRP A 67 18.30 -19.23 -5.58
C TRP A 67 18.93 -17.97 -4.94
N LEU A 68 18.17 -16.95 -4.54
CA LEU A 68 18.70 -15.70 -3.95
C LEU A 68 17.90 -15.20 -2.72
N PRO A 69 17.84 -15.96 -1.62
CA PRO A 69 17.17 -15.53 -0.38
C PRO A 69 17.81 -14.28 0.28
N TRP A 70 19.06 -13.96 -0.04
CA TRP A 70 19.80 -12.81 0.50
C TRP A 70 19.32 -11.44 -0.01
N LEU A 71 18.47 -11.40 -1.04
CA LEU A 71 17.95 -10.16 -1.61
C LEU A 71 16.77 -9.58 -0.79
N THR A 72 16.05 -10.47 -0.08
CA THR A 72 14.92 -10.12 0.79
C THR A 72 15.24 -9.02 1.80
N PRO A 73 16.35 -9.06 2.56
CA PRO A 73 16.63 -8.02 3.54
C PRO A 73 16.90 -6.63 2.96
N LEU A 74 17.50 -6.55 1.77
CA LEU A 74 17.75 -5.29 1.08
C LEU A 74 16.43 -4.58 0.73
N LEU A 75 15.41 -5.35 0.36
CA LEU A 75 14.12 -4.82 -0.02
C LEU A 75 13.38 -4.15 1.15
N GLY A 76 13.47 -4.70 2.36
CA GLY A 76 12.89 -4.09 3.56
C GLY A 76 13.51 -2.72 3.88
N VAL A 77 14.84 -2.59 3.73
CA VAL A 77 15.57 -1.32 3.93
C VAL A 77 15.16 -0.28 2.89
N VAL A 78 15.05 -0.68 1.63
CA VAL A 78 14.62 0.22 0.54
C VAL A 78 13.19 0.69 0.76
N ALA A 79 12.27 -0.21 1.15
CA ALA A 79 10.87 0.13 1.39
C ALA A 79 10.72 1.13 2.55
N ILE A 80 11.35 0.88 3.70
CA ILE A 80 11.27 1.84 4.82
C ILE A 80 11.96 3.16 4.49
N GLY A 81 13.06 3.15 3.71
CA GLY A 81 13.75 4.36 3.25
C GLY A 81 12.83 5.28 2.45
N PHE A 82 12.11 4.74 1.46
CA PHE A 82 11.15 5.53 0.68
C PHE A 82 9.98 6.07 1.52
N ILE A 83 9.48 5.27 2.47
CA ILE A 83 8.40 5.68 3.37
C ILE A 83 8.86 6.77 4.33
N ALA A 84 10.06 6.63 4.89
CA ALA A 84 10.65 7.60 5.79
C ALA A 84 10.88 8.95 5.09
N VAL A 85 11.41 8.94 3.86
CA VAL A 85 11.56 10.15 3.04
C VAL A 85 10.22 10.81 2.76
N TYR A 86 9.19 10.03 2.40
CA TYR A 86 7.84 10.56 2.18
C TYR A 86 7.27 11.20 3.46
N LEU A 87 7.31 10.49 4.59
CA LEU A 87 6.81 11.01 5.88
C LEU A 87 7.59 12.24 6.35
N TYR A 88 8.91 12.27 6.13
CA TYR A 88 9.72 13.43 6.44
C TYR A 88 9.27 14.67 5.66
N HIS A 89 9.08 14.53 4.35
CA HIS A 89 8.60 15.64 3.51
C HIS A 89 7.19 16.09 3.88
N GLU A 90 6.27 15.17 4.14
CA GLU A 90 4.88 15.53 4.47
C GLU A 90 4.74 16.16 5.86
N ILE A 91 5.61 15.81 6.80
CA ILE A 91 5.56 16.32 8.18
C ILE A 91 6.40 17.60 8.31
N PHE A 92 7.56 17.70 7.67
CA PHE A 92 8.54 18.77 7.93
C PHE A 92 8.73 19.80 6.80
N ALA A 93 8.07 19.66 5.64
CA ALA A 93 8.16 20.71 4.62
C ALA A 93 7.32 21.94 5.03
N ASP A 94 7.97 23.11 5.09
CA ASP A 94 7.32 24.40 5.25
C ASP A 94 6.48 24.75 4.01
N ASP A 95 5.29 25.32 4.23
CA ASP A 95 4.29 25.69 3.21
C ASP A 95 4.83 26.64 2.10
N GLU A 96 6.01 27.24 2.28
CA GLU A 96 6.63 28.15 1.31
C GLU A 96 7.47 27.46 0.22
N THR A 97 7.78 26.16 0.36
CA THR A 97 8.53 25.42 -0.66
C THR A 97 7.66 24.36 -1.31
N ASP A 98 6.98 24.82 -2.37
CA ASP A 98 6.32 24.01 -3.38
C ASP A 98 5.08 23.24 -2.90
N ALA A 99 3.90 23.73 -3.35
CA ALA A 99 2.63 22.98 -3.42
C ALA A 99 2.69 21.67 -4.25
N LEU A 100 3.91 21.20 -4.56
CA LEU A 100 4.28 20.02 -5.31
C LEU A 100 4.46 18.77 -4.42
N VAL A 101 4.56 18.92 -3.09
CA VAL A 101 4.89 17.79 -2.18
C VAL A 101 3.67 17.20 -1.45
N ALA A 102 2.52 17.87 -1.41
CA ALA A 102 1.24 17.30 -0.96
C ALA A 102 0.61 16.34 -1.99
N THR A 103 1.43 15.73 -2.85
CA THR A 103 1.00 15.02 -4.04
C THR A 103 1.21 13.53 -3.83
N ILE A 104 0.20 12.74 -4.22
CA ILE A 104 0.35 11.29 -4.38
C ILE A 104 1.60 11.00 -5.21
N SER A 105 2.64 10.51 -4.55
CA SER A 105 3.95 10.25 -5.14
C SER A 105 4.03 8.79 -5.59
N TRP A 106 4.96 8.50 -6.51
CA TRP A 106 5.24 7.12 -6.88
C TRP A 106 5.84 6.33 -5.71
N SER A 107 6.63 6.98 -4.84
CA SER A 107 7.18 6.34 -3.64
C SER A 107 6.10 5.86 -2.68
N LEU A 108 5.05 6.65 -2.46
CA LEU A 108 3.93 6.25 -1.62
C LEU A 108 3.15 5.07 -2.23
N ILE A 109 2.92 5.10 -3.55
CA ILE A 109 2.25 4.00 -4.24
C ILE A 109 3.07 2.71 -4.10
N VAL A 110 4.38 2.76 -4.33
CA VAL A 110 5.27 1.61 -4.17
C VAL A 110 5.27 1.10 -2.73
N ALA A 111 5.35 2.01 -1.76
CA ALA A 111 5.31 1.70 -0.33
C ALA A 111 4.06 0.94 0.09
N VAL A 112 2.88 1.43 -0.33
CA VAL A 112 1.58 0.82 -0.01
C VAL A 112 1.38 -0.50 -0.74
N SER A 113 2.05 -0.70 -1.89
CA SER A 113 1.86 -1.89 -2.72
C SER A 113 2.91 -2.96 -2.48
N TRP A 114 3.79 -2.73 -1.51
CA TRP A 114 4.97 -3.55 -1.29
C TRP A 114 4.61 -4.95 -0.75
N ASP A 115 3.55 -5.05 0.05
CA ASP A 115 2.98 -6.32 0.53
C ASP A 115 2.46 -7.21 -0.61
N ALA A 116 1.92 -6.60 -1.68
CA ALA A 116 1.38 -7.32 -2.84
C ALA A 116 2.44 -8.16 -3.56
N LEU A 117 3.73 -7.80 -3.48
CA LEU A 117 4.84 -8.61 -4.01
C LEU A 117 4.81 -10.05 -3.46
N TRP A 118 4.42 -10.22 -2.19
CA TRP A 118 4.43 -11.50 -1.49
C TRP A 118 3.21 -12.37 -1.75
N SER A 119 2.19 -11.81 -2.39
CA SER A 119 1.12 -12.63 -2.97
C SER A 119 1.61 -13.46 -4.18
N GLY A 120 2.77 -13.12 -4.74
CA GLY A 120 3.42 -13.86 -5.83
C GLY A 120 3.82 -15.31 -5.49
N PRO A 121 4.51 -15.59 -4.37
CA PRO A 121 4.73 -16.96 -3.90
C PRO A 121 3.43 -17.75 -3.73
N ALA A 122 2.39 -17.14 -3.15
CA ALA A 122 1.07 -17.78 -3.01
C ALA A 122 0.47 -18.11 -4.40
N LYS A 123 0.64 -17.23 -5.39
CA LYS A 123 0.26 -17.52 -6.78
C LYS A 123 1.01 -18.72 -7.33
N SER A 124 2.32 -18.82 -7.08
CA SER A 124 3.14 -19.93 -7.59
C SER A 124 2.66 -21.30 -7.09
N ALA A 125 2.13 -21.36 -5.86
CA ALA A 125 1.48 -22.55 -5.32
C ALA A 125 0.06 -22.77 -5.86
N GLN A 126 -0.68 -21.69 -6.17
CA GLN A 126 -2.04 -21.77 -6.71
C GLN A 126 -2.10 -22.30 -8.15
N VAL A 127 -1.05 -22.09 -8.95
CA VAL A 127 -1.08 -22.29 -10.41
C VAL A 127 -0.22 -23.46 -10.91
N VAL A 128 0.16 -24.39 -10.02
CA VAL A 128 1.10 -25.49 -10.31
C VAL A 128 0.71 -26.30 -11.55
N GLU A 129 -0.58 -26.56 -11.78
CA GLU A 129 -1.08 -27.34 -12.91
C GLU A 129 -1.67 -26.49 -14.05
N TRP A 130 -1.56 -25.17 -13.96
CA TRP A 130 -2.19 -24.29 -14.94
C TRP A 130 -1.29 -24.14 -16.17
N GLN A 131 -1.90 -24.16 -17.36
CA GLN A 131 -1.17 -23.77 -18.56
C GLN A 131 -0.73 -22.31 -18.47
N THR A 132 0.43 -22.01 -19.06
CA THR A 132 1.09 -20.70 -18.99
C THR A 132 0.16 -19.53 -19.33
N VAL A 133 -0.71 -19.69 -20.33
CA VAL A 133 -1.69 -18.65 -20.73
C VAL A 133 -2.64 -18.30 -19.58
N PHE A 134 -3.14 -19.30 -18.84
CA PHE A 134 -4.03 -19.08 -17.70
C PHE A 134 -3.30 -18.42 -16.52
N VAL A 135 -2.02 -18.74 -16.31
CA VAL A 135 -1.21 -18.05 -15.29
C VAL A 135 -1.13 -16.55 -15.60
N TRP A 136 -0.79 -16.17 -16.84
CA TRP A 136 -0.65 -14.76 -17.19
C TRP A 136 -1.97 -14.01 -17.19
N THR A 137 -3.04 -14.58 -17.75
CA THR A 137 -4.36 -13.93 -17.74
C THR A 137 -4.92 -13.80 -16.34
N SER A 138 -4.53 -14.66 -15.39
CA SER A 138 -5.01 -14.57 -14.01
C SER A 138 -4.57 -13.29 -13.29
N PHE A 139 -3.39 -12.74 -13.61
CA PHE A 139 -2.96 -11.45 -13.07
C PHE A 139 -3.85 -10.31 -13.55
N LEU A 140 -4.32 -10.37 -14.80
CA LEU A 140 -5.26 -9.37 -15.33
C LEU A 140 -6.61 -9.44 -14.61
N VAL A 141 -7.11 -10.65 -14.34
CA VAL A 141 -8.34 -10.84 -13.56
C VAL A 141 -8.16 -10.31 -12.13
N VAL A 142 -7.04 -10.62 -11.48
CA VAL A 142 -6.69 -10.07 -10.16
C VAL A 142 -6.67 -8.54 -10.19
N GLY A 143 -5.99 -7.94 -11.17
CA GLY A 143 -5.93 -6.49 -11.33
C GLY A 143 -7.30 -5.84 -11.54
N ALA A 144 -8.20 -6.48 -12.30
CA ALA A 144 -9.56 -6.02 -12.47
C ALA A 144 -10.36 -6.03 -11.15
N VAL A 145 -10.18 -7.07 -10.32
CA VAL A 145 -10.81 -7.11 -8.99
C VAL A 145 -10.24 -6.02 -8.08
N VAL A 146 -8.91 -5.86 -8.04
CA VAL A 146 -8.25 -4.79 -7.27
C VAL A 146 -8.76 -3.41 -7.70
N TYR A 147 -8.97 -3.17 -9.00
CA TYR A 147 -9.57 -1.94 -9.50
C TYR A 147 -10.97 -1.70 -8.91
N LEU A 148 -11.85 -2.71 -8.90
CA LEU A 148 -13.19 -2.61 -8.31
C LEU A 148 -13.14 -2.27 -6.82
N PHE A 149 -12.24 -2.93 -6.08
CA PHE A 149 -12.00 -2.65 -4.66
C PHE A 149 -11.44 -1.24 -4.43
N THR A 150 -10.55 -0.76 -5.30
CA THR A 150 -10.02 0.61 -5.25
C THR A 150 -11.15 1.64 -5.39
N LEU A 151 -12.05 1.42 -6.35
CA LEU A 151 -13.23 2.28 -6.54
C LEU A 151 -14.19 2.22 -5.35
N ALA A 152 -14.41 1.03 -4.78
CA ALA A 152 -15.23 0.84 -3.59
C ALA A 152 -14.64 1.60 -2.39
N GLY A 153 -13.34 1.45 -2.14
CA GLY A 153 -12.60 2.18 -1.12
C GLY A 153 -12.73 3.70 -1.29
N LEU A 154 -12.56 4.21 -2.51
CA LEU A 154 -12.73 5.63 -2.81
C LEU A 154 -14.14 6.13 -2.48
N LYS A 155 -15.17 5.36 -2.82
CA LYS A 155 -16.58 5.72 -2.55
C LYS A 155 -16.87 5.71 -1.05
N VAL A 156 -16.39 4.71 -0.33
CA VAL A 156 -16.53 4.61 1.13
C VAL A 156 -15.81 5.76 1.82
N GLY A 157 -14.55 5.99 1.48
CA GLY A 157 -13.75 7.07 2.05
C GLY A 157 -14.39 8.45 1.85
N LYS A 158 -14.88 8.75 0.64
CA LYS A 158 -15.57 10.03 0.37
C LYS A 158 -16.84 10.18 1.19
N ARG A 159 -17.63 9.12 1.36
CA ARG A 159 -18.84 9.15 2.19
C ARG A 159 -18.51 9.41 3.66
N LEU A 160 -17.43 8.84 4.17
CA LEU A 160 -16.96 9.07 5.54
C LEU A 160 -16.42 10.50 5.72
N ALA A 161 -15.67 11.00 4.73
CA ALA A 161 -15.11 12.34 4.73
C ALA A 161 -16.16 13.46 4.66
N CYS A 162 -17.19 13.31 3.81
CA CYS A 162 -18.27 14.31 3.71
C CYS A 162 -19.06 14.50 5.01
N ARG A 163 -18.93 13.60 5.99
CA ARG A 163 -19.53 13.75 7.33
C ARG A 163 -18.67 14.57 8.30
N GLN A 164 -17.44 14.91 7.95
CA GLN A 164 -16.49 15.60 8.85
C GLN A 164 -15.89 16.84 8.17
N ASN A 165 -16.25 18.04 8.69
CA ASN A 165 -15.95 19.33 8.07
C ASN A 165 -14.53 19.87 8.33
N ASN A 166 -13.76 19.21 9.18
CA ASN A 166 -12.35 19.46 9.42
C ASN A 166 -11.70 18.09 9.50
N THR A 167 -10.59 17.82 8.79
CA THR A 167 -9.82 16.58 8.99
C THR A 167 -9.25 16.61 10.41
N PRO A 168 -9.86 15.86 11.35
CA PRO A 168 -9.43 15.90 12.74
C PRO A 168 -7.99 15.41 12.84
N PHE A 169 -7.19 15.99 13.72
CA PHE A 169 -5.81 15.58 14.02
C PHE A 169 -5.66 14.05 14.19
N VAL A 170 -6.70 13.39 14.70
CA VAL A 170 -6.79 11.93 14.84
C VAL A 170 -6.66 11.19 13.50
N TRP A 171 -7.27 11.70 12.42
CA TRP A 171 -7.23 11.08 11.11
C TRP A 171 -5.89 11.30 10.41
N LEU A 172 -5.26 12.47 10.60
CA LEU A 172 -3.90 12.73 10.11
C LEU A 172 -2.90 11.80 10.80
N TRP A 173 -3.02 11.68 12.13
CA TRP A 173 -2.23 10.74 12.93
C TRP A 173 -2.44 9.30 12.47
N LEU A 174 -3.69 8.86 12.31
CA LEU A 174 -4.02 7.51 11.86
C LEU A 174 -3.49 7.23 10.45
N GLN A 175 -3.58 8.20 9.54
CA GLN A 175 -3.06 8.11 8.19
C GLN A 175 -1.54 7.91 8.21
N TYR A 176 -0.79 8.76 8.91
CA TYR A 176 0.67 8.63 8.97
C TYR A 176 1.12 7.38 9.73
N ALA A 177 0.38 6.96 10.75
CA ALA A 177 0.58 5.69 11.44
C ALA A 177 0.40 4.49 10.51
N ALA A 178 -0.63 4.49 9.66
CA ALA A 178 -0.83 3.43 8.67
C ALA A 178 0.31 3.39 7.64
N ILE A 179 0.80 4.54 7.18
CA ILE A 179 1.93 4.63 6.24
C ILE A 179 3.22 4.12 6.87
N GLY A 180 3.53 4.61 8.08
CA GLY A 180 4.71 4.18 8.81
C GLY A 180 4.65 2.69 9.16
N TYR A 181 3.44 2.15 9.37
CA TYR A 181 3.21 0.72 9.61
C TYR A 181 3.71 -0.11 8.43
N PHE A 182 3.38 0.25 7.19
CA PHE A 182 3.87 -0.49 6.02
C PHE A 182 5.40 -0.50 5.92
N GLY A 183 6.06 0.60 6.30
CA GLY A 183 7.52 0.69 6.31
C GLY A 183 8.16 -0.15 7.40
N LEU A 184 7.60 -0.11 8.61
CA LEU A 184 8.04 -0.96 9.71
C LEU A 184 7.76 -2.44 9.44
N LEU A 185 6.61 -2.76 8.85
CA LEU A 185 6.25 -4.11 8.45
C LEU A 185 7.27 -4.67 7.45
N ALA A 186 7.61 -3.88 6.42
CA ALA A 186 8.61 -4.26 5.44
C ALA A 186 10.00 -4.45 6.06
N LEU A 187 10.41 -3.58 6.98
CA LEU A 187 11.69 -3.72 7.68
C LEU A 187 11.72 -4.97 8.57
N MET A 188 10.68 -5.19 9.39
CA MET A 188 10.64 -6.30 10.34
C MET A 188 10.56 -7.65 9.64
N ARG A 189 9.67 -7.79 8.66
CA ARG A 189 9.46 -9.07 7.96
C ARG A 189 10.56 -9.37 6.95
N TYR A 190 11.11 -8.36 6.25
CA TYR A 190 12.07 -8.63 5.16
C TYR A 190 13.53 -8.47 5.60
N THR A 191 13.87 -7.41 6.35
CA THR A 191 15.25 -7.17 6.79
C THR A 191 15.62 -8.02 7.99
N PHE A 192 14.75 -8.09 8.99
CA PHE A 192 15.03 -8.83 10.21
C PHE A 192 14.45 -10.25 10.22
N ALA A 193 13.63 -10.60 9.22
CA ALA A 193 12.93 -11.89 9.13
C ALA A 193 12.16 -12.23 10.43
N LEU A 194 11.61 -11.21 11.10
CA LEU A 194 10.84 -11.36 12.33
C LEU A 194 9.35 -11.48 12.00
N ASP A 195 8.72 -12.54 12.47
CA ASP A 195 7.27 -12.77 12.35
C ASP A 195 6.52 -12.13 13.54
N VAL A 196 6.60 -10.81 13.61
CA VAL A 196 5.92 -10.02 14.66
C VAL A 196 4.44 -9.84 14.28
N PRO A 197 3.49 -10.02 15.21
CA PRO A 197 2.08 -9.76 14.94
C PRO A 197 1.82 -8.33 14.42
N ASP A 198 1.00 -8.21 13.37
CA ASP A 198 0.78 -6.95 12.65
C ASP A 198 0.29 -5.80 13.53
N TRP A 199 -0.55 -6.11 14.53
CA TRP A 199 -1.07 -5.11 15.46
C TRP A 199 0.04 -4.48 16.33
N GLN A 200 1.13 -5.20 16.63
CA GLN A 200 2.26 -4.66 17.39
C GLN A 200 3.08 -3.69 16.55
N ILE A 201 3.29 -4.03 15.28
CA ILE A 201 3.99 -3.17 14.32
C ILE A 201 3.17 -1.89 14.08
N PHE A 202 1.85 -2.03 13.96
CA PHE A 202 0.95 -0.88 13.83
C PHE A 202 0.97 0.00 15.08
N ALA A 203 0.91 -0.59 16.28
CA ALA A 203 1.00 0.15 17.54
C ALA A 203 2.32 0.91 17.65
N LEU A 204 3.44 0.28 17.30
CA LEU A 204 4.76 0.93 17.27
C LEU A 204 4.76 2.11 16.30
N SER A 205 4.24 1.93 15.09
CA SER A 205 4.13 3.02 14.12
C SER A 205 3.28 4.18 14.65
N ALA A 206 2.13 3.86 15.22
CA ALA A 206 1.21 4.85 15.78
C ALA A 206 1.86 5.67 16.89
N ILE A 207 2.67 5.05 17.75
CA ILE A 207 3.43 5.73 18.80
C ILE A 207 4.50 6.65 18.19
N ILE A 208 5.32 6.16 17.26
CA ILE A 208 6.38 6.95 16.60
C ILE A 208 5.78 8.20 15.96
N ILE A 209 4.73 8.03 15.15
CA ILE A 209 4.06 9.13 14.46
C ILE A 209 3.40 10.10 15.44
N ARG A 210 2.84 9.59 16.55
CA ARG A 210 2.28 10.46 17.60
C ARG A 210 3.34 11.38 18.19
N ILE A 211 4.51 10.82 18.54
CA ILE A 211 5.62 11.58 19.12
C ILE A 211 6.09 12.65 18.14
N VAL A 212 6.27 12.29 16.86
CA VAL A 212 6.70 13.21 15.80
C VAL A 212 5.71 14.37 15.63
N LEU A 213 4.41 14.07 15.50
CA LEU A 213 3.37 15.09 15.31
C LEU A 213 3.20 16.00 16.54
N VAL A 214 3.30 15.46 17.76
CA VAL A 214 3.22 16.27 18.99
C VAL A 214 4.40 17.24 19.09
N LYS A 215 5.61 16.80 18.71
CA LYS A 215 6.82 17.63 18.73
C LYS A 215 6.75 18.81 17.76
N GLN A 216 6.01 18.68 16.66
CA GLN A 216 5.81 19.75 15.69
C GLN A 216 4.62 20.68 15.97
N ARG A 217 3.75 20.32 16.91
CA ARG A 217 2.60 21.14 17.31
C ARG A 217 2.95 22.59 17.75
N PRO A 218 4.14 22.91 18.32
CA PRO A 218 4.48 24.30 18.64
C PRO A 218 4.61 25.19 17.39
N LEU A 219 4.99 24.64 16.23
CA LEU A 219 5.17 25.39 14.97
C LEU A 219 3.83 25.74 14.30
N PHE A 220 2.86 24.83 14.35
CA PHE A 220 1.50 25.08 13.83
C PHE A 220 0.67 26.06 14.68
N SER A 221 1.05 26.26 15.95
CA SER A 221 0.36 27.19 16.85
C SER A 221 0.82 28.65 16.69
N THR A 222 2.04 28.88 16.22
CA THR A 222 2.62 30.23 16.03
C THR A 222 2.31 30.83 14.66
N ALA A 223 1.86 30.04 13.68
CA ALA A 223 1.45 30.52 12.35
C ALA A 223 -0.01 31.03 12.29
N LEU A 224 -0.74 30.97 13.41
CA LEU A 224 -2.14 31.42 13.53
C LEU A 224 -2.31 32.62 14.49
N SER A 225 -1.21 33.27 14.90
CA SER A 225 -1.25 34.53 15.66
C SER A 225 -0.82 35.71 14.82
#